data_AF-A0A150TLM4-F1
#
_entry.id   AF-A0A150TLM4-F1
#
_cell.length_a   1.000
_cell.length_b   1.000
_cell.length_c   1.000
_cell.angle_alpha   90.00
_cell.angle_beta   90.00
_cell.angle_gamma   90.00
#
_symmetry.space_group_name_H-M   'P 1'
#
loop_
_entity.id
_entity.type
_entity.pdbx_description
1 polymer ?
#
loop_
_entity_poly.entity_id
_entity_poly.type
_entity_poly.pdbx_seq_one_letter_code
_entity_poly.pdbx_strand_id
1 'polypeptide(L)'
;MSQFDHRSGQSIEIDGASLYYEIVGQDDGPALLLLHGGFGDMEDFNGLLPALSRKYRVIGVDSRGHGRSTLGEVPLTYQRLQEERSRSSTG
;
A
#
# COMPACT_ATOMS: atom_id res chain seq x y z
N MET A 1 -14.37 -14.01 1.15
CA MET A 1 -13.05 -13.86 1.81
C MET A 1 -12.61 -12.44 1.57
N SER A 2 -12.18 -11.71 2.60
CA SER A 2 -11.66 -10.35 2.41
C SER A 2 -10.28 -10.46 1.78
N GLN A 3 -10.16 -10.03 0.53
CA GLN A 3 -8.94 -10.02 -0.26
C GLN A 3 -8.73 -8.60 -0.79
N PHE A 4 -7.51 -8.28 -1.19
CA PHE A 4 -7.30 -7.13 -2.05
C PHE A 4 -7.83 -7.43 -3.45
N ASP A 5 -8.61 -6.50 -4.01
CA ASP A 5 -9.29 -6.71 -5.30
C ASP A 5 -9.30 -5.48 -6.22
N HIS A 6 -8.55 -4.44 -5.84
CA HIS A 6 -8.46 -3.16 -6.52
C HIS A 6 -9.81 -2.51 -6.81
N ARG A 7 -10.88 -2.85 -6.09
CA ARG A 7 -12.23 -2.30 -6.30
C ARG A 7 -12.86 -1.81 -5.02
N SER A 8 -12.47 -2.36 -3.88
CA SER A 8 -13.08 -2.09 -2.58
C SER A 8 -12.34 -1.04 -1.75
N GLY A 9 -11.24 -0.49 -2.27
CA GLY A 9 -10.41 0.53 -1.63
C GLY A 9 -10.78 1.98 -1.87
N GLN A 10 -9.92 2.84 -1.34
CA GLN A 10 -10.01 4.30 -1.43
C GLN A 10 -8.69 4.88 -1.94
N SER A 11 -8.73 6.14 -2.38
CA SER A 11 -7.53 6.87 -2.78
C SER A 11 -7.28 8.07 -1.88
N ILE A 12 -6.01 8.41 -1.68
CA ILE A 12 -5.57 9.65 -1.02
C ILE A 12 -4.64 10.45 -1.94
N GLU A 13 -4.84 11.75 -2.00
CA GLU A 13 -4.01 12.67 -2.79
C GLU A 13 -2.80 13.12 -1.98
N ILE A 14 -1.58 12.81 -2.45
CA ILE A 14 -0.32 13.18 -1.80
C ILE A 14 0.71 13.57 -2.86
N ASP A 15 1.25 14.79 -2.76
CA ASP A 15 2.30 15.32 -3.64
C ASP A 15 1.98 15.17 -5.15
N GLY A 16 0.71 15.43 -5.50
CA GLY A 16 0.20 15.36 -6.87
C GLY A 16 -0.01 13.94 -7.41
N ALA A 17 0.08 12.90 -6.58
CA ALA A 17 -0.33 11.54 -6.94
C ALA A 17 -1.54 11.09 -6.13
N SER A 18 -2.38 10.27 -6.75
CA SER A 18 -3.49 9.58 -6.12
C SER A 18 -3.00 8.19 -5.72
N LEU A 19 -2.87 7.93 -4.41
CA LEU A 19 -2.42 6.65 -3.88
C LEU A 19 -3.60 5.79 -3.47
N TYR A 20 -3.72 4.62 -4.08
CA TYR A 20 -4.80 3.68 -3.82
C TYR A 20 -4.44 2.72 -2.67
N TYR A 21 -5.36 2.51 -1.75
CA TYR A 21 -5.21 1.58 -0.65
C TYR A 21 -6.51 0.83 -0.34
N GLU A 22 -6.36 -0.38 0.20
CA GLU A 22 -7.44 -1.22 0.68
C GLU A 22 -7.21 -1.62 2.15
N ILE A 23 -8.30 -1.80 2.87
CA ILE A 23 -8.26 -2.21 4.29
C ILE A 23 -9.08 -3.49 4.45
N VAL A 24 -8.46 -4.50 5.05
CA VAL A 24 -9.08 -5.80 5.34
C VAL A 24 -8.71 -6.27 6.76
N GLY A 25 -9.55 -7.12 7.34
CA GLY A 25 -9.31 -7.69 8.67
C GLY A 25 -10.09 -7.00 9.78
N GLN A 26 -9.51 -6.94 10.98
CA GLN A 26 -10.18 -6.41 12.17
C GLN A 26 -9.99 -4.90 12.27
N ASP A 27 -11.07 -4.12 12.31
CA ASP A 27 -11.01 -2.65 12.38
C ASP A 27 -10.35 -2.13 13.67
N ASP A 28 -10.46 -2.87 14.77
CA ASP A 28 -9.89 -2.58 16.09
C ASP A 28 -8.55 -3.31 16.36
N GLY A 29 -8.07 -4.10 15.41
CA GLY A 29 -6.78 -4.77 15.49
C GLY A 29 -5.61 -3.80 15.28
N PRO A 30 -4.37 -4.17 15.70
CA PRO A 30 -3.19 -3.37 15.39
C PRO A 30 -3.04 -3.18 13.88
N ALA A 31 -2.68 -1.96 13.46
CA ALA A 31 -2.49 -1.66 12.06
C ALA A 31 -1.24 -2.36 11.50
N LEU A 32 -1.38 -3.00 10.35
CA LEU A 32 -0.30 -3.63 9.60
C LEU A 32 -0.32 -3.11 8.16
N LEU A 33 0.68 -2.29 7.80
CA LEU A 33 0.85 -1.78 6.44
C LEU A 33 1.67 -2.77 5.61
N LEU A 34 1.15 -3.14 4.45
CA LEU A 34 1.83 -3.98 3.47
C LEU A 34 2.29 -3.14 2.28
N LEU A 35 3.60 -3.16 2.03
CA LEU A 35 4.26 -2.46 0.93
C LEU A 35 4.82 -3.50 -0.02
N HIS A 36 4.33 -3.53 -1.26
CA HIS A 36 4.82 -4.44 -2.27
C HIS A 36 6.23 -4.00 -2.74
N GLY A 37 6.97 -4.94 -3.32
CA GLY A 37 8.26 -4.65 -3.94
C GLY A 37 8.10 -4.39 -5.44
N GLY A 38 9.14 -3.80 -6.06
CA GLY A 38 9.39 -3.79 -7.51
C GLY A 38 8.13 -3.69 -8.41
N PHE A 39 8.06 -4.59 -9.40
CA PHE A 39 6.97 -4.69 -10.40
C PHE A 39 5.66 -5.29 -9.86
N GLY A 40 5.52 -5.44 -8.54
CA GLY A 40 4.33 -5.99 -7.90
C GLY A 40 3.25 -4.94 -7.65
N ASP A 41 2.21 -5.37 -6.93
CA ASP A 41 1.16 -4.52 -6.37
C ASP A 41 0.62 -5.15 -5.07
N MET A 42 -0.43 -4.56 -4.45
CA MET A 42 -0.94 -5.08 -3.19
C MET A 42 -1.52 -6.51 -3.27
N GLU A 43 -2.00 -6.96 -4.44
CA GLU A 43 -2.60 -8.30 -4.59
C GLU A 43 -1.58 -9.43 -4.39
N ASP A 44 -0.28 -9.15 -4.50
CA ASP A 44 0.80 -10.10 -4.17
C ASP A 44 0.68 -10.65 -2.73
N PHE A 45 0.03 -9.90 -1.83
CA PHE A 45 -0.19 -10.31 -0.44
C PHE A 45 -1.45 -11.15 -0.22
N ASN A 46 -2.29 -11.38 -1.24
CA ASN A 46 -3.55 -12.11 -1.09
C ASN A 46 -3.37 -13.52 -0.53
N GLY A 47 -2.24 -14.18 -0.80
CA GLY A 47 -1.88 -15.47 -0.19
C GLY A 47 -1.66 -15.42 1.33
N LEU A 48 -1.25 -14.28 1.88
CA LEU A 48 -0.97 -14.09 3.31
C LEU A 48 -2.17 -13.53 4.08
N LEU A 49 -3.10 -12.86 3.40
CA LEU A 49 -4.25 -12.20 4.01
C LEU A 49 -5.10 -13.08 4.93
N PRO A 50 -5.39 -14.36 4.63
CA PRO A 50 -6.17 -15.20 5.53
C PRO A 50 -5.54 -15.35 6.92
N ALA A 51 -4.20 -15.30 7.02
CA ALA A 51 -3.48 -15.40 8.28
C ALA A 51 -3.40 -14.07 9.02
N LEU A 52 -3.14 -12.98 8.30
CA LEU A 52 -2.93 -11.65 8.87
C LEU A 52 -4.23 -10.99 9.32
N SER A 53 -5.29 -11.08 8.49
CA SER A 53 -6.59 -10.41 8.74
C SER A 53 -7.32 -10.91 9.99
N ARG A 54 -6.92 -12.07 10.54
CA ARG A 54 -7.45 -12.61 11.81
C ARG A 54 -6.96 -11.88 13.06
N LYS A 55 -5.94 -11.03 12.95
CA LYS A 55 -5.30 -10.36 14.10
C LYS A 55 -5.06 -8.89 13.87
N TYR A 56 -4.89 -8.48 12.62
CA TYR A 56 -4.47 -7.13 12.26
C TYR A 56 -5.56 -6.42 11.45
N ARG A 57 -5.55 -5.09 11.56
CA ARG A 57 -6.13 -4.21 10.56
C ARG A 57 -5.11 -4.08 9.43
N VAL A 58 -5.27 -4.87 8.38
CA VAL A 58 -4.29 -4.93 7.29
C VAL A 58 -4.61 -3.84 6.28
N ILE A 59 -3.62 -3.01 5.97
CA ILE A 59 -3.70 -1.92 5.00
C ILE A 59 -2.76 -2.28 3.85
N GLY A 60 -3.31 -2.56 2.67
CA GLY A 60 -2.56 -2.73 1.43
C GLY A 60 -2.53 -1.41 0.68
N VAL A 61 -1.37 -1.02 0.16
CA VAL A 61 -1.22 0.20 -0.64
C VAL A 61 -0.46 -0.12 -1.92
N ASP A 62 -0.91 0.44 -3.03
CA ASP A 62 -0.13 0.43 -4.26
C ASP A 62 0.86 1.59 -4.21
N SER A 63 2.15 1.31 -4.35
CA SER A 63 3.16 2.35 -4.45
C SER A 63 2.93 3.23 -5.68
N ARG A 64 3.46 4.45 -5.66
CA ARG A 64 3.34 5.41 -6.77
C ARG A 64 3.65 4.76 -8.12
N GLY A 65 2.73 4.93 -9.08
CA GLY A 65 2.85 4.39 -10.43
C GLY A 65 2.64 2.88 -10.57
N HIS A 66 2.20 2.18 -9.53
CA HIS A 66 1.86 0.75 -9.56
C HIS A 66 0.37 0.54 -9.27
N GLY A 67 -0.17 -0.62 -9.68
CA GLY A 67 -1.57 -0.98 -9.48
C GLY A 67 -2.54 0.13 -9.90
N ARG A 68 -3.35 0.62 -8.95
CA ARG A 68 -4.30 1.73 -9.12
C ARG A 68 -3.76 3.09 -8.70
N SER A 69 -2.54 3.17 -8.17
CA SER A 69 -1.90 4.44 -7.80
C SER A 69 -1.34 5.17 -9.01
N THR A 70 -1.55 6.49 -9.06
CA THR A 70 -0.98 7.32 -10.13
C THR A 70 0.48 7.67 -9.84
N LEU A 71 1.23 8.04 -10.89
CA LEU A 71 2.62 8.48 -10.76
C LEU A 71 2.74 9.86 -10.11
N GLY A 72 1.77 10.72 -10.41
CA GLY A 72 1.74 12.14 -10.09
C GLY A 72 2.65 13.01 -10.96
N GLU A 73 2.61 14.32 -10.69
CA GLU A 73 3.27 15.33 -11.53
C GLU A 73 4.73 15.60 -11.13
N VAL A 74 5.15 15.17 -9.94
CA VAL A 74 6.52 15.37 -9.51
C VAL A 74 7.40 14.23 -10.03
N PRO A 75 8.48 14.52 -10.79
CA PRO A 75 9.34 13.49 -11.35
C PRO A 75 9.88 12.56 -10.26
N LEU A 76 9.75 11.24 -10.46
CA LEU A 76 10.46 10.23 -9.69
C LEU A 76 11.97 10.37 -9.96
N THR A 77 12.62 11.28 -9.22
CA THR A 77 14.07 11.40 -9.22
C THR A 77 14.66 10.33 -8.30
N TYR A 78 15.81 9.78 -8.68
CA TYR A 78 16.52 8.73 -7.93
C TYR A 78 16.77 9.10 -6.45
N GLN A 79 16.81 10.40 -6.13
CA GLN A 79 16.90 10.91 -4.76
C GLN A 79 15.66 10.59 -3.91
N ARG A 80 14.45 10.58 -4.47
CA ARG A 80 13.21 10.31 -3.70
C ARG A 80 12.99 8.84 -3.39
N LEU A 81 13.41 7.93 -4.28
CA LEU A 81 13.49 6.50 -3.99
C LEU A 81 14.37 6.21 -2.76
N GLN A 82 15.42 7.02 -2.55
CA GLN A 82 16.29 6.91 -1.38
C GLN A 82 15.64 7.53 -0.12
N GLU A 83 14.89 8.63 -0.27
CA GLU A 83 14.17 9.28 0.84
C GLU A 83 12.97 8.45 1.37
N GLU A 84 12.29 7.71 0.50
CA GLU A 84 11.20 6.79 0.90
C GLU A 84 11.75 5.60 1.70
N ARG A 85 12.94 5.12 1.32
CA ARG A 85 13.65 4.04 2.03
C ARG A 85 14.23 4.49 3.38
N SER A 86 14.54 5.78 3.54
CA SER A 86 15.07 6.31 4.81
C SER A 86 13.97 6.64 5.81
N ARG A 87 12.78 7.07 5.36
CA ARG A 87 11.61 7.29 6.24
C ARG A 87 10.98 6.02 6.81
N SER A 88 11.21 4.86 6.19
CA SER A 88 10.79 3.55 6.69
C SER A 88 11.73 2.96 7.75
N SER A 89 12.77 3.71 8.16
CA SER A 89 13.76 3.29 9.15
C SER A 89 13.88 4.19 10.40
N THR A 90 12.91 5.06 10.65
CA THR A 90 12.83 5.76 11.95
C THR A 90 11.37 5.91 12.37
N GLY A 91 11.00 5.12 13.37
CA GLY A 91 9.69 5.05 14.01
C GLY A 91 9.62 3.82 14.88
#